data_AF-A0A354DGT0-F1
#
_entry.id   AF-A0A354DGT0-F1
#
_cell.length_a   1.000
_cell.length_b   1.000
_cell.length_c   1.000
_cell.angle_alpha   90.00
_cell.angle_beta   90.00
_cell.angle_gamma   90.00
#
_symmetry.space_group_name_H-M   'P 1'
#
loop_
_entity.id
_entity.type
_entity.pdbx_description
1 polymer ?
#
loop_
_entity_poly.entity_id
_entity_poly.type
_entity_poly.pdbx_seq_one_letter_code
_entity_poly.pdbx_strand_id
1 'polypeptide(L)' 'MKTMEFETVIGLEVHSELSTKTKIFCGCSTEFGAPPNTHTCPICLG' A
#
# COMPACT_ATOMS: atom_id res chain seq x y z
N MET A 1 -23.12 20.38 -38.32
CA MET A 1 -22.02 20.39 -37.33
C MET A 1 -22.30 19.25 -36.37
N LYS A 2 -21.53 18.15 -36.43
CA LYS A 2 -21.77 16.99 -35.56
C LYS A 2 -20.97 17.23 -34.28
N THR A 3 -21.65 17.57 -33.19
CA THR A 3 -21.03 17.64 -31.86
C THR A 3 -20.57 16.25 -31.48
N MET A 4 -19.31 16.12 -31.06
CA MET A 4 -18.76 14.83 -30.65
C MET A 4 -19.51 14.31 -29.42
N GLU A 5 -20.18 13.16 -29.55
CA GLU A 5 -20.67 12.39 -28.41
C GLU A 5 -19.52 11.53 -27.89
N PHE A 6 -18.76 12.05 -26.93
CA PHE A 6 -17.72 11.28 -26.26
C PHE A 6 -18.08 11.05 -24.79
N GLU A 7 -17.76 9.86 -24.31
CA GLU A 7 -17.92 9.47 -22.92
C GLU A 7 -16.56 9.50 -22.22
N THR A 8 -16.49 10.21 -21.09
CA THR A 8 -15.28 10.24 -20.27
C THR A 8 -15.31 9.04 -19.33
N VAL A 9 -14.29 8.18 -19.42
CA VAL A 9 -14.13 7.02 -18.53
C VAL A 9 -12.86 7.22 -17.70
N ILE A 10 -13.00 7.17 -16.37
CA ILE A 10 -11.90 7.36 -15.42
C ILE A 10 -11.83 6.14 -14.50
N GLY A 11 -10.62 5.61 -14.31
CA GLY A 11 -10.31 4.58 -13.33
C GLY A 11 -9.32 5.12 -12.31
N LEU A 12 -9.51 4.76 -11.04
CA LEU A 12 -8.62 5.10 -9.93
C LEU A 12 -8.23 3.83 -9.21
N GLU A 13 -6.95 3.74 -8.82
CA GLU A 13 -6.42 2.74 -7.91
C GLU A 13 -5.93 3.46 -6.66
N VAL A 14 -6.43 3.03 -5.50
CA VAL A 14 -6.15 3.69 -4.22
C VAL A 14 -5.56 2.66 -3.26
N HIS A 15 -4.40 3.00 -2.70
CA HIS A 15 -3.80 2.25 -1.61
C HIS A 15 -3.93 3.01 -0.30
N SER A 16 -4.21 2.27 0.77
CA SER A 16 -4.26 2.77 2.15
C SER A 16 -3.58 1.76 3.06
N GLU A 17 -2.71 2.23 3.93
CA GLU A 17 -2.04 1.41 4.92
C GLU A 17 -2.96 1.19 6.13
N LEU A 18 -3.14 -0.06 6.57
CA LEU A 18 -3.91 -0.35 7.77
C LEU A 18 -3.10 0.04 9.01
N SER A 19 -3.74 0.71 9.96
CA SER A 19 -3.13 1.10 11.24
C SER A 19 -3.00 -0.08 12.23
N THR A 20 -2.40 -1.19 11.78
CA THR A 20 -2.08 -2.34 12.62
C THR A 20 -0.80 -2.08 13.42
N LYS A 21 -0.55 -2.90 14.45
CA LYS A 21 0.72 -2.87 15.22
C LYS A 21 1.77 -3.82 14.65
N THR A 22 1.35 -4.81 13.86
CA THR A 22 2.20 -5.83 13.25
C THR A 22 1.97 -5.87 11.74
N LYS A 23 2.96 -6.36 11.00
CA LYS A 23 2.85 -6.61 9.57
C LYS A 23 1.77 -7.66 9.27
N ILE A 24 1.32 -7.68 8.03
CA ILE A 24 0.20 -8.52 7.58
C ILE A 24 0.46 -10.03 7.71
N PHE A 25 1.70 -10.49 7.51
CA PHE A 25 2.06 -11.92 7.52
C PHE A 25 3.08 -12.31 8.61
N CYS A 26 3.46 -11.40 9.50
CA CYS A 26 4.39 -11.70 10.59
C CYS A 26 4.24 -10.73 11.78
N GLY A 27 4.85 -11.05 12.91
CA GLY A 27 4.80 -10.23 14.12
C GLY A 27 5.69 -8.98 14.14
N CYS A 28 6.39 -8.63 13.04
CA CYS A 28 7.22 -7.43 13.00
C CYS A 28 6.39 -6.15 13.10
N SER A 29 6.93 -5.11 13.74
CA SER A 29 6.27 -3.80 13.87
C SER A 29 6.04 -3.11 12.53
N THR A 30 4.95 -2.36 12.43
CA THR A 30 4.60 -1.39 11.35
C THR A 30 4.96 0.05 11.73
N GLU A 31 5.60 0.27 12.88
CA GLU A 31 5.99 1.60 13.35
C GLU A 31 7.02 2.28 12.43
N PHE A 32 6.80 3.57 12.18
CA PHE A 32 7.65 4.42 11.36
C PHE A 32 8.94 4.85 12.07
N GLY A 33 10.01 5.07 11.31
CA GLY A 33 11.23 5.74 11.80
C GLY A 33 12.30 4.83 12.42
N ALA A 34 12.13 3.50 12.36
CA ALA A 34 13.15 2.57 12.84
C ALA A 34 14.42 2.57 11.95
N PRO A 35 15.60 2.21 12.48
CA PRO A 35 16.81 2.08 11.68
C PRO A 35 16.69 1.02 10.58
N PRO A 36 17.56 1.02 9.55
CA PRO A 36 17.51 0.04 8.48
C PRO A 36 17.56 -1.40 8.99
N ASN A 37 16.65 -2.24 8.49
CA ASN A 37 16.59 -3.69 8.75
C ASN A 37 16.41 -4.08 10.24
N THR A 38 15.75 -3.25 11.05
CA THR A 38 15.46 -3.59 12.46
C THR A 38 14.06 -4.20 12.65
N HIS A 39 13.06 -3.77 11.88
CA HIS A 39 11.70 -4.33 11.88
C HIS A 39 11.56 -5.48 10.87
N THR A 40 12.46 -6.46 10.94
CA THR A 40 12.51 -7.57 9.98
C THR A 40 12.59 -8.93 10.67
N CYS A 41 12.18 -9.98 9.97
CA CYS A 41 12.29 -11.37 10.37
C CYS A 41 12.38 -12.24 9.11
N PRO A 42 12.68 -13.55 9.23
CA PRO A 42 12.77 -14.43 8.07
C PRO A 42 11.56 -14.37 7.14
N ILE A 43 10.34 -14.27 7.68
CA ILE A 43 9.07 -14.26 6.91
C ILE A 43 8.91 -13.01 6.02
N CYS A 44 9.45 -11.86 6.42
CA CYS A 44 9.31 -10.62 5.65
C CYS A 44 10.57 -10.24 4.86
N LEU A 45 11.59 -11.09 4.90
CA LEU A 45 12.82 -10.96 4.10
C LEU A 45 12.85 -11.93 2.90
N GLY A 46 11.85 -12.80 2.77
CA GLY A 46 11.75 -13.86 1.77
C GLY A 46 10.99 -15.05 2.36
#